data_AF-A0A916HR06-F1
#
_entry.id   AF-A0A916HR06-F1
#
_cell.length_a   1.000
_cell.length_b   1.000
_cell.length_c   1.000
_cell.angle_alpha   90.00
_cell.angle_beta   90.00
_cell.angle_gamma   90.00
#
_symmetry.space_group_name_H-M   'P 1'
#
loop_
_entity.id
_entity.type
_entity.pdbx_description
1 polymer ?
#
loop_
_entity_poly.entity_id
_entity_poly.type
_entity_poly.pdbx_seq_one_letter_code
_entity_poly.pdbx_strand_id
1 'polypeptide(L)'
;ARLERRETRQPWIDENLNPYNGDWIARTLLQHRRQPPDERGKDYNHSTFCDLVITGVIGLRPRLDDVVEVNPLVPAGTWDYFCLDNVRYHGRTLTILYDRTGTRYGRGAGLQVLADGRRIAHTDSWQRVTASLAPPTSPLERLVLSVEPRVLNPVREPDRRGRLTLTGFLADGTPRTFGPTEAVITARTKEASGNVTVATVEGLDVIPHEGGIATLEATVTDQGQRFTATTEVVVAPFYRDYHQTLVLKLFLGMEGKPVPRLAREPLFQRPHDVLCTFAEALEVIRKTDHLTRGIPKIVYLVGWQKGGHDHGYPSWDEVNPKLKRAQDATARDSLRWLIREARQYHTTVSLHLNMVDAYQQSPLWEEYVAKDCLARDT
;
A
#
# COMPACT_ATOMS: atom_id res chain seq x y z
N ALA A 1 53.59 -1.58 41.63
CA ALA A 1 54.51 -2.01 40.55
C ALA A 1 53.89 -1.61 39.22
N ARG A 2 54.52 -0.67 38.51
CA ARG A 2 54.09 -0.19 37.17
C ARG A 2 54.41 -1.34 36.20
N LEU A 3 53.42 -1.78 35.41
CA LEU A 3 53.60 -2.85 34.41
C LEU A 3 54.75 -2.49 33.46
N GLU A 4 55.82 -3.27 33.47
CA GLU A 4 56.88 -3.23 32.46
C GLU A 4 56.27 -3.63 31.11
N ARG A 5 56.04 -2.64 30.24
CA ARG A 5 55.69 -2.87 28.83
C ARG A 5 56.93 -3.45 28.13
N ARG A 6 56.91 -4.76 27.88
CA ARG A 6 57.82 -5.42 26.92
C ARG A 6 57.57 -4.85 25.52
N GLU A 7 58.61 -4.28 24.91
CA GLU A 7 58.68 -3.73 23.55
C GLU A 7 58.64 -4.80 22.45
N THR A 8 57.61 -5.64 22.38
CA THR A 8 57.51 -6.64 21.30
C THR A 8 56.15 -6.61 20.60
N ARG A 9 56.16 -6.17 19.32
CA ARG A 9 55.15 -6.39 18.26
C ARG A 9 53.85 -5.55 18.21
N GLN A 10 53.71 -4.45 18.96
CA GLN A 10 52.53 -3.59 18.80
C GLN A 10 52.71 -2.58 17.64
N PRO A 11 51.76 -2.48 16.68
CA PRO A 11 51.75 -1.37 15.72
C PRO A 11 51.76 -0.03 16.45
N TRP A 12 52.60 0.90 15.99
CA TRP A 12 52.80 2.18 16.65
C TRP A 12 53.00 3.28 15.60
N ILE A 13 52.39 4.44 15.86
CA ILE A 13 52.59 5.67 15.10
C ILE A 13 52.90 6.79 16.11
N ASP A 14 53.94 7.57 15.83
CA ASP A 14 54.44 8.64 16.69
C ASP A 14 54.82 9.88 15.88
N GLU A 15 55.29 10.93 16.58
CA GLU A 15 55.68 12.21 15.98
C GLU A 15 56.83 12.06 14.97
N ASN A 16 57.91 11.37 15.38
CA ASN A 16 59.11 11.20 14.58
C ASN A 16 60.00 10.04 15.06
N LEU A 17 60.58 9.32 14.10
CA LEU A 17 61.47 8.18 14.30
C LEU A 17 62.92 8.58 14.00
N ASN A 18 63.86 8.15 14.82
CA ASN A 18 65.28 8.25 14.53
C ASN A 18 65.64 7.28 13.38
N PRO A 19 66.23 7.78 12.28
CA PRO A 19 66.45 6.98 11.08
C PRO A 19 67.51 5.88 11.24
N TYR A 20 68.35 5.94 12.28
CA TYR A 20 69.47 5.00 12.44
C TYR A 20 69.18 3.85 13.40
N ASN A 21 68.37 4.09 14.43
CA ASN A 21 68.13 3.11 15.50
C ASN A 21 66.64 2.80 15.72
N GLY A 22 65.73 3.46 15.01
CA GLY A 22 64.29 3.24 15.17
C GLY A 22 63.72 3.74 16.50
N ASP A 23 64.44 4.64 17.19
CA ASP A 23 63.95 5.26 18.43
C ASP A 23 62.87 6.30 18.14
N TRP A 24 61.78 6.29 18.91
CA TRP A 24 60.77 7.33 18.87
C TRP A 24 61.26 8.55 19.64
N ILE A 25 61.79 9.54 18.91
CA ILE A 25 62.60 10.64 19.46
C ILE A 25 61.82 11.43 20.53
N ALA A 26 60.56 11.79 20.23
CA ALA A 26 59.72 12.55 21.14
C ALA A 26 59.56 11.85 22.51
N ARG A 27 59.35 10.53 22.48
CA ARG A 27 59.20 9.71 23.68
C ARG A 27 60.46 9.67 24.53
N THR A 28 61.61 9.41 23.91
CA THR A 28 62.90 9.36 24.61
C THR A 28 63.23 10.72 25.25
N LEU A 29 62.97 11.83 24.54
CA LEU A 29 63.16 13.17 25.09
C LEU A 29 62.26 13.47 26.29
N LEU A 30 60.99 13.08 26.25
CA LEU A 30 60.03 13.29 27.34
C LEU A 30 60.42 12.51 28.60
N GLN A 31 60.86 11.26 28.43
CA GLN A 31 61.36 10.43 29.52
C GLN A 31 62.57 11.07 30.21
N HIS A 32 63.55 11.54 29.41
CA HIS A 32 64.73 12.23 29.95
C HIS A 32 64.37 13.53 30.68
N ARG A 33 63.39 14.30 30.18
CA ARG A 33 62.97 15.58 30.75
C ARG A 33 61.97 15.45 31.90
N ARG A 34 61.46 14.24 32.19
CA ARG A 34 60.35 14.00 33.13
C ARG A 34 59.15 14.92 32.86
N GLN A 35 58.89 15.19 31.58
CA GLN A 35 57.87 16.14 31.14
C GLN A 35 56.56 15.41 30.85
N PRO A 36 55.44 15.73 31.54
CA PRO A 36 54.13 15.18 31.20
C PRO A 36 53.55 15.84 29.93
N PRO A 37 52.67 15.15 29.18
CA PRO A 37 52.22 13.78 29.43
C PRO A 37 53.24 12.73 28.95
N ASP A 38 53.38 11.65 29.72
CA ASP A 38 54.35 10.56 29.50
C ASP A 38 54.20 9.83 28.15
N GLU A 39 53.02 9.93 27.51
CA GLU A 39 52.71 9.29 26.22
C GLU A 39 52.48 10.31 25.07
N ARG A 40 53.04 11.52 25.14
CA ARG A 40 52.93 12.46 24.00
C ARG A 40 53.52 11.81 22.74
N GLY A 41 52.74 11.87 21.66
CA GLY A 41 53.06 11.26 20.37
C GLY A 41 52.40 9.90 20.14
N LYS A 42 51.89 9.21 21.16
CA LYS A 42 51.10 8.01 20.93
C LYS A 42 49.85 8.32 20.08
N ASP A 43 49.64 7.51 19.04
CA ASP A 43 48.52 7.65 18.10
C ASP A 43 48.55 8.99 17.32
N TYR A 44 49.75 9.49 16.99
CA TYR A 44 49.93 10.79 16.33
C TYR A 44 49.33 10.84 14.93
N ASN A 45 48.25 11.61 14.77
CA ASN A 45 47.54 11.76 13.50
C ASN A 45 48.05 12.96 12.70
N HIS A 46 49.30 12.88 12.23
CA HIS A 46 49.94 13.92 11.42
C HIS A 46 50.66 13.36 10.19
N SER A 47 50.13 12.27 9.64
CA SER A 47 50.63 11.64 8.42
C SER A 47 49.49 10.95 7.69
N THR A 48 49.66 10.72 6.39
CA THR A 48 48.80 9.84 5.61
C THR A 48 49.44 8.46 5.53
N PHE A 49 48.69 7.40 5.77
CA PHE A 49 49.13 6.03 5.48
C PHE A 49 48.12 5.31 4.59
N CYS A 50 46.86 5.21 5.02
CA CYS A 50 45.80 4.55 4.25
C CYS A 50 45.59 5.19 2.87
N ASP A 51 45.68 6.53 2.76
CA ASP A 51 45.60 7.21 1.47
C ASP A 51 46.70 6.74 0.51
N LEU A 52 47.95 6.64 0.98
CA LEU A 52 49.07 6.14 0.17
C LEU A 52 48.88 4.67 -0.24
N VAL A 53 48.29 3.86 0.65
CA VAL A 53 47.94 2.47 0.33
C VAL A 53 46.85 2.42 -0.75
N ILE A 54 45.78 3.20 -0.61
CA ILE A 54 44.65 3.21 -1.54
C ILE A 54 45.04 3.80 -2.90
N THR A 55 45.67 4.97 -2.91
CA THR A 55 45.90 5.76 -4.13
C THR A 55 47.24 5.47 -4.81
N GLY A 56 48.20 4.96 -4.05
CA GLY A 56 49.52 4.57 -4.52
C GLY A 56 49.65 3.07 -4.70
N VAL A 57 49.67 2.31 -3.60
CA VAL A 57 49.96 0.87 -3.60
C VAL A 57 48.93 0.09 -4.41
N ILE A 58 47.65 0.23 -4.07
CA ILE A 58 46.52 -0.34 -4.82
C ILE A 58 46.26 0.47 -6.10
N GLY A 59 46.43 1.79 -6.02
CA GLY A 59 46.53 2.65 -7.19
C GLY A 59 45.22 3.27 -7.67
N LEU A 60 44.17 3.34 -6.84
CA LEU A 60 42.95 4.07 -7.20
C LEU A 60 43.28 5.55 -7.42
N ARG A 61 43.01 6.08 -8.62
CA ARG A 61 43.26 7.49 -8.95
C ARG A 61 41.92 8.25 -8.93
N PRO A 62 41.67 9.13 -7.94
CA PRO A 62 40.47 9.95 -7.93
C PRO A 62 40.40 10.87 -9.15
N ARG A 63 39.22 10.96 -9.75
CA ARG A 63 38.93 11.79 -10.93
C ARG A 63 37.65 12.60 -10.72
N LEU A 64 37.41 13.62 -11.56
CA LEU A 64 36.16 14.41 -11.51
C LEU A 64 35.07 13.86 -12.44
N ASP A 65 35.43 13.05 -13.43
CA ASP A 65 34.52 12.45 -14.41
C ASP A 65 34.03 11.06 -13.96
N ASP A 66 33.14 10.47 -14.76
CA ASP A 66 32.55 9.15 -14.53
C ASP A 66 33.48 8.01 -14.98
N VAL A 67 34.74 8.07 -14.58
CA VAL A 67 35.77 7.06 -14.88
C VAL A 67 36.43 6.59 -13.59
N VAL A 68 36.51 5.28 -13.41
CA VAL A 68 37.40 4.66 -12.43
C VAL A 68 38.73 4.36 -13.09
N GLU A 69 39.80 4.82 -12.46
CA GLU A 69 41.17 4.57 -12.89
C GLU A 69 41.95 3.87 -11.77
N VAL A 70 42.57 2.75 -12.09
CA VAL A 70 43.41 1.98 -11.16
C VAL A 70 44.78 1.78 -11.81
N ASN A 71 45.85 2.18 -11.12
CA ASN A 71 47.22 2.04 -11.55
C ASN A 71 48.12 1.64 -10.36
N PRO A 72 48.22 0.34 -10.05
CA PRO A 72 48.99 -0.15 -8.91
C PRO A 72 50.48 0.19 -9.04
N LEU A 73 51.13 0.60 -7.94
CA LEU A 73 52.58 0.90 -7.92
C LEU A 73 53.44 -0.29 -7.49
N VAL A 74 52.82 -1.42 -7.13
CA VAL A 74 53.54 -2.61 -6.67
C VAL A 74 54.13 -3.35 -7.88
N PRO A 75 55.44 -3.70 -7.88
CA PRO A 75 56.05 -4.45 -8.96
C PRO A 75 55.35 -5.80 -9.21
N ALA A 76 55.24 -6.19 -10.48
CA ALA A 76 54.64 -7.47 -10.86
C ALA A 76 55.33 -8.64 -10.16
N GLY A 77 54.55 -9.56 -9.60
CA GLY A 77 55.05 -10.75 -8.89
C GLY A 77 55.36 -10.55 -7.41
N THR A 78 55.15 -9.35 -6.84
CA THR A 78 55.41 -9.10 -5.41
C THR A 78 54.42 -9.82 -4.47
N TRP A 79 53.14 -9.88 -4.84
CA TRP A 79 52.07 -10.52 -4.08
C TRP A 79 51.30 -11.52 -4.95
N ASP A 80 50.83 -12.61 -4.36
CA ASP A 80 49.95 -13.53 -5.08
C ASP A 80 48.53 -12.99 -5.22
N TYR A 81 48.09 -12.14 -4.28
CA TYR A 81 46.74 -11.57 -4.25
C TYR A 81 46.66 -10.31 -3.38
N PHE A 82 45.67 -9.47 -3.64
CA PHE A 82 45.19 -8.44 -2.72
C PHE A 82 43.71 -8.11 -2.99
N CYS A 83 43.06 -7.47 -2.02
CA CYS A 83 41.72 -6.91 -2.20
C CYS A 83 41.58 -5.62 -1.38
N LEU A 84 41.21 -4.53 -2.05
CA LEU A 84 40.68 -3.32 -1.46
C LEU A 84 39.18 -3.31 -1.72
N ASP A 85 38.39 -3.46 -0.66
CA ASP A 85 36.94 -3.61 -0.75
C ASP A 85 36.21 -2.51 0.00
N ASN A 86 34.93 -2.34 -0.32
CA ASN A 86 34.01 -1.39 0.30
C ASN A 86 34.46 0.08 0.22
N VAL A 87 35.05 0.49 -0.90
CA VAL A 87 35.48 1.88 -1.14
C VAL A 87 34.32 2.68 -1.71
N ARG A 88 33.86 3.71 -0.98
CA ARG A 88 32.86 4.66 -1.51
C ARG A 88 33.51 5.62 -2.50
N TYR A 89 33.06 5.58 -3.75
CA TYR A 89 33.56 6.41 -4.85
C TYR A 89 32.41 6.81 -5.78
N HIS A 90 32.16 8.11 -5.95
CA HIS A 90 31.12 8.65 -6.84
C HIS A 90 29.72 8.03 -6.60
N GLY A 91 29.34 7.87 -5.33
CA GLY A 91 28.06 7.28 -4.93
C GLY A 91 27.96 5.75 -5.10
N ARG A 92 28.99 5.09 -5.62
CA ARG A 92 29.10 3.65 -5.82
C ARG A 92 30.00 3.01 -4.76
N THR A 93 29.90 1.69 -4.60
CA THR A 93 30.83 0.90 -3.79
C THR A 93 31.78 0.14 -4.71
N LEU A 94 33.07 0.44 -4.63
CA LEU A 94 34.11 -0.22 -5.43
C LEU A 94 34.76 -1.37 -4.67
N THR A 95 35.11 -2.40 -5.43
CA THR A 95 36.06 -3.46 -5.05
C THR A 95 37.18 -3.51 -6.09
N ILE A 96 38.43 -3.45 -5.65
CA ILE A 96 39.62 -3.60 -6.49
C ILE A 96 40.39 -4.80 -5.96
N LEU A 97 40.50 -5.86 -6.76
CA LEU A 97 41.16 -7.09 -6.35
C LEU A 97 42.11 -7.58 -7.42
N TYR A 98 43.19 -8.22 -6.99
CA TYR A 98 44.08 -8.97 -7.86
C TYR A 98 44.24 -10.38 -7.29
N ASP A 99 44.20 -11.38 -8.17
CA ASP A 99 44.41 -12.77 -7.81
C ASP A 99 45.20 -13.48 -8.90
N ARG A 100 46.43 -13.91 -8.62
CA ARG A 100 47.30 -14.53 -9.63
C ARG A 100 46.75 -15.86 -10.15
N THR A 101 46.13 -16.66 -9.29
CA THR A 101 45.61 -18.00 -9.64
C THR A 101 44.10 -17.98 -9.91
N GLY A 102 43.41 -16.96 -9.43
CA GLY A 102 41.95 -16.82 -9.50
C GLY A 102 41.19 -17.63 -8.45
N THR A 103 41.91 -18.31 -7.54
CA THR A 103 41.33 -19.23 -6.56
C THR A 103 41.12 -18.61 -5.19
N ARG A 104 41.74 -17.47 -4.88
CA ARG A 104 41.63 -16.81 -3.56
C ARG A 104 40.26 -16.18 -3.36
N TYR A 105 39.74 -15.50 -4.38
CA TYR A 105 38.44 -14.81 -4.32
C TYR A 105 37.34 -15.48 -5.13
N GLY A 106 37.64 -16.55 -5.86
CA GLY A 106 36.66 -17.27 -6.69
C GLY A 106 36.10 -16.45 -7.84
N ARG A 107 36.85 -15.44 -8.31
CA ARG A 107 36.44 -14.50 -9.38
C ARG A 107 37.32 -14.58 -10.63
N GLY A 108 38.17 -15.60 -10.75
CA GLY A 108 39.12 -15.74 -11.85
C GLY A 108 40.39 -14.92 -11.65
N ALA A 109 41.42 -15.20 -12.46
CA ALA A 109 42.74 -14.61 -12.32
C ALA A 109 42.81 -13.17 -12.85
N GLY A 110 43.80 -12.41 -12.37
CA GLY A 110 44.11 -11.06 -12.81
C GLY A 110 43.56 -9.95 -11.89
N LEU A 111 43.77 -8.71 -12.31
CA LEU A 111 43.27 -7.50 -11.66
C LEU A 111 41.82 -7.27 -12.11
N GLN A 112 40.93 -6.98 -11.17
CA GLN A 112 39.51 -6.75 -11.41
C GLN A 112 39.04 -5.53 -10.64
N VAL A 113 38.20 -4.74 -11.29
CA VAL A 113 37.49 -3.61 -10.69
C VAL A 113 36.00 -3.90 -10.76
N LEU A 114 35.32 -3.81 -9.63
CA LEU A 114 33.89 -3.99 -9.52
C LEU A 114 33.25 -2.70 -9.00
N ALA A 115 32.07 -2.37 -9.52
CA ALA A 115 31.17 -1.36 -8.95
C ALA A 115 29.87 -2.05 -8.56
N ASP A 116 29.46 -1.89 -7.29
CA ASP A 116 28.28 -2.52 -6.69
C ASP A 116 28.23 -4.04 -6.95
N GLY A 117 29.38 -4.70 -6.85
CA GLY A 117 29.53 -6.15 -7.04
C GLY A 117 29.55 -6.63 -8.50
N ARG A 118 29.39 -5.74 -9.49
CA ARG A 118 29.50 -6.06 -10.92
C ARG A 118 30.87 -5.65 -11.47
N ARG A 119 31.55 -6.56 -12.16
CA ARG A 119 32.85 -6.27 -12.81
C ARG A 119 32.70 -5.24 -13.92
N ILE A 120 33.48 -4.17 -13.84
CA ILE A 120 33.55 -3.08 -14.82
C ILE A 120 34.88 -3.05 -15.57
N ALA A 121 35.93 -3.67 -15.01
CA ALA A 121 37.24 -3.77 -15.66
C ALA A 121 37.95 -5.08 -15.27
N HIS A 122 38.80 -5.58 -16.16
CA HIS A 122 39.67 -6.74 -15.93
C HIS A 122 40.95 -6.64 -16.76
N THR A 123 42.07 -7.09 -16.19
CA THR A 123 43.35 -7.30 -16.89
C THR A 123 44.06 -8.53 -16.32
N ASP A 124 44.78 -9.28 -17.16
CA ASP A 124 45.50 -10.50 -16.72
C ASP A 124 46.64 -10.20 -15.74
N SER A 125 47.29 -9.04 -15.93
CA SER A 125 48.31 -8.51 -15.04
C SER A 125 47.82 -7.23 -14.36
N TRP A 126 48.58 -6.74 -13.40
CA TRP A 126 48.23 -5.63 -12.52
C TRP A 126 48.91 -4.39 -13.10
N GLN A 127 48.31 -3.94 -14.20
CA GLN A 127 48.67 -2.79 -15.00
C GLN A 127 47.61 -1.70 -14.85
N ARG A 128 47.88 -0.52 -15.41
CA ARG A 128 46.89 0.57 -15.49
C ARG A 128 45.62 0.08 -16.19
N VAL A 129 44.47 0.30 -15.56
CA VAL A 129 43.15 0.00 -16.11
C VAL A 129 42.18 1.14 -15.85
N THR A 130 41.31 1.39 -16.82
CA THR A 130 40.23 2.39 -16.72
C THR A 130 38.89 1.76 -17.09
N ALA A 131 37.81 2.19 -16.45
CA ALA A 131 36.45 1.81 -16.80
C ALA A 131 35.47 2.96 -16.58
N SER A 132 34.44 3.05 -17.43
CA SER A 132 33.32 3.96 -17.21
C SER A 132 32.52 3.54 -15.97
N LEU A 133 32.17 4.52 -15.14
CA LEU A 133 31.37 4.34 -13.93
C LEU A 133 30.02 5.01 -14.14
N ALA A 134 29.03 4.23 -14.59
CA ALA A 134 27.70 4.78 -14.80
C ALA A 134 27.16 5.42 -13.50
N PRO A 135 26.53 6.61 -13.57
CA PRO A 135 25.99 7.29 -12.39
C PRO A 135 25.03 6.36 -11.63
N PRO A 136 24.97 6.43 -10.29
CA PRO A 136 24.05 5.64 -9.49
C PRO A 136 22.61 5.83 -9.98
N THR A 137 21.87 4.73 -10.12
CA THR A 137 20.43 4.79 -10.40
C THR A 137 19.75 5.35 -9.16
N SER A 138 19.12 6.52 -9.27
CA SER A 138 18.35 7.13 -8.20
C SER A 138 17.32 6.13 -7.67
N PRO A 139 17.28 5.88 -6.34
CA PRO A 139 16.36 4.89 -5.79
C PRO A 139 14.92 5.37 -5.94
N LEU A 140 13.98 4.43 -6.01
CA LEU A 140 12.56 4.72 -5.97
C LEU A 140 12.19 5.37 -4.61
N GLU A 141 11.46 6.48 -4.64
CA GLU A 141 10.98 7.19 -3.45
C GLU A 141 9.51 6.88 -3.15
N ARG A 142 8.65 6.89 -4.19
CA ARG A 142 7.23 6.60 -4.04
C ARG A 142 6.65 5.92 -5.28
N LEU A 143 5.55 5.18 -5.06
CA LEU A 143 4.77 4.52 -6.10
C LEU A 143 3.34 5.10 -6.16
N VAL A 144 2.80 5.24 -7.36
CA VAL A 144 1.41 5.64 -7.61
C VAL A 144 0.77 4.66 -8.57
N LEU A 145 -0.40 4.18 -8.19
CA LEU A 145 -1.26 3.34 -9.02
C LEU A 145 -2.53 4.10 -9.36
N SER A 146 -2.95 4.04 -10.61
CA SER A 146 -4.22 4.60 -11.09
C SER A 146 -4.89 3.65 -12.06
N VAL A 147 -6.21 3.75 -12.18
CA VAL A 147 -7.03 2.95 -13.10
C VAL A 147 -7.92 3.89 -13.92
N GLU A 148 -8.01 3.64 -15.23
CA GLU A 148 -8.89 4.37 -16.14
C GLU A 148 -9.64 3.39 -17.07
N PRO A 149 -10.99 3.47 -17.19
CA PRO A 149 -11.88 4.29 -16.38
C PRO A 149 -12.00 3.78 -14.94
N ARG A 150 -12.30 4.71 -14.02
CA ARG A 150 -12.59 4.39 -12.61
C ARG A 150 -13.91 3.69 -12.39
N VAL A 151 -14.84 3.80 -13.35
CA VAL A 151 -16.14 3.15 -13.32
C VAL A 151 -16.28 2.29 -14.57
N LEU A 152 -16.52 1.00 -14.38
CA LEU A 152 -16.77 0.04 -15.43
C LEU A 152 -18.24 -0.39 -15.37
N ASN A 153 -18.86 -0.59 -16.53
CA ASN A 153 -20.23 -1.09 -16.61
C ASN A 153 -20.32 -2.25 -17.60
N PRO A 154 -20.10 -3.50 -17.15
CA PRO A 154 -20.07 -4.66 -18.05
C PRO A 154 -21.42 -4.95 -18.72
N VAL A 155 -22.54 -4.42 -18.21
CA VAL A 155 -23.84 -4.58 -18.89
C VAL A 155 -24.04 -3.59 -20.03
N ARG A 156 -23.51 -2.37 -19.90
CA ARG A 156 -23.55 -1.39 -21.01
C ARG A 156 -22.42 -1.61 -22.00
N GLU A 157 -21.26 -2.04 -21.51
CA GLU A 157 -20.01 -2.15 -22.27
C GLU A 157 -19.27 -3.46 -21.91
N PRO A 158 -19.73 -4.63 -22.40
CA PRO A 158 -19.22 -5.96 -21.98
C PRO A 158 -17.72 -6.18 -22.19
N ASP A 159 -17.17 -5.59 -23.25
CA ASP A 159 -15.76 -5.74 -23.61
C ASP A 159 -14.86 -4.66 -23.00
N ARG A 160 -15.45 -3.66 -22.33
CA ARG A 160 -14.67 -2.58 -21.73
C ARG A 160 -13.90 -3.09 -20.52
N ARG A 161 -12.62 -2.70 -20.45
CA ARG A 161 -11.69 -3.03 -19.37
C ARG A 161 -11.13 -1.74 -18.78
N GLY A 162 -10.74 -1.80 -17.51
CA GLY A 162 -9.93 -0.74 -16.90
C GLY A 162 -8.47 -0.94 -17.24
N ARG A 163 -7.69 0.13 -17.31
CA ARG A 163 -6.24 0.04 -17.53
C ARG A 163 -5.48 0.67 -16.38
N LEU A 164 -4.58 -0.11 -15.80
CA LEU A 164 -3.70 0.34 -14.74
C LEU A 164 -2.53 1.12 -15.32
N THR A 165 -2.20 2.24 -14.65
CA THR A 165 -0.95 2.96 -14.86
C THR A 165 -0.19 2.98 -13.54
N LEU A 166 1.02 2.42 -13.55
CA LEU A 166 1.91 2.33 -12.41
C LEU A 166 3.12 3.23 -12.63
N THR A 167 3.22 4.30 -11.83
CA THR A 167 4.27 5.30 -11.93
C THR A 167 5.04 5.40 -10.62
N GLY A 168 6.35 5.15 -10.69
CA GLY A 168 7.30 5.47 -9.63
C GLY A 168 7.86 6.86 -9.78
N PHE A 169 8.23 7.46 -8.66
CA PHE A 169 9.00 8.69 -8.61
C PHE A 169 10.31 8.38 -7.91
N LEU A 170 11.43 8.57 -8.61
CA LEU A 170 12.76 8.39 -8.05
C LEU A 170 13.09 9.55 -7.09
N ALA A 171 14.10 9.38 -6.23
CA ALA A 171 14.51 10.41 -5.26
C ALA A 171 14.97 11.74 -5.88
N ASP A 172 15.28 11.75 -7.18
CA ASP A 172 15.58 12.97 -7.95
C ASP A 172 14.33 13.61 -8.60
N GLY A 173 13.14 13.07 -8.32
CA GLY A 173 11.86 13.51 -8.86
C GLY A 173 11.50 12.91 -10.23
N THR A 174 12.40 12.15 -10.86
CA THR A 174 12.17 11.58 -12.20
C THR A 174 11.06 10.52 -12.16
N PRO A 175 10.03 10.63 -13.03
CA PRO A 175 9.01 9.60 -13.13
C PRO A 175 9.53 8.38 -13.91
N ARG A 176 9.18 7.18 -13.45
CA ARG A 176 9.42 5.89 -14.12
C ARG A 176 8.13 5.09 -14.20
N THR A 177 7.74 4.65 -15.39
CA THR A 177 6.61 3.73 -15.58
C THR A 177 7.08 2.29 -15.42
N PHE A 178 6.25 1.47 -14.79
CA PHE A 178 6.50 0.03 -14.61
C PHE A 178 5.55 -0.80 -15.48
N GLY A 179 6.10 -1.83 -16.12
CA GLY A 179 5.36 -2.82 -16.88
C GLY A 179 4.75 -3.93 -16.00
N PRO A 180 3.91 -4.80 -16.59
CA PRO A 180 3.20 -5.87 -15.87
C PRO A 180 4.13 -6.93 -15.24
N THR A 181 5.36 -7.06 -15.72
CA THR A 181 6.35 -8.02 -15.20
C THR A 181 7.25 -7.42 -14.10
N GLU A 182 7.22 -6.10 -13.93
CA GLU A 182 8.04 -5.38 -12.95
C GLU A 182 7.31 -5.17 -11.62
N ALA A 183 6.02 -5.51 -11.55
CA ALA A 183 5.19 -5.35 -10.37
C ALA A 183 4.33 -6.59 -10.12
N VAL A 184 4.10 -6.90 -8.85
CA VAL A 184 3.06 -7.85 -8.45
C VAL A 184 1.77 -7.06 -8.24
N ILE A 185 0.75 -7.37 -9.04
CA ILE A 185 -0.53 -6.66 -9.00
C ILE A 185 -1.64 -7.63 -8.59
N THR A 186 -2.48 -7.19 -7.66
CA THR A 186 -3.59 -7.98 -7.13
C THR A 186 -4.87 -7.14 -7.07
N ALA A 187 -6.00 -7.83 -7.07
CA ALA A 187 -7.32 -7.23 -6.87
C ALA A 187 -8.06 -7.96 -5.76
N ARG A 188 -8.80 -7.22 -4.94
CA ARG A 188 -9.70 -7.76 -3.93
C ARG A 188 -11.01 -7.01 -3.91
N THR A 189 -12.12 -7.72 -3.69
CA THR A 189 -13.42 -7.08 -3.43
C THR A 189 -13.36 -6.30 -2.12
N LYS A 190 -13.64 -5.01 -2.18
CA LYS A 190 -13.80 -4.12 -1.01
C LYS A 190 -15.25 -4.09 -0.54
N GLU A 191 -16.18 -3.91 -1.48
CA GLU A 191 -17.60 -3.82 -1.20
C GLU A 191 -18.40 -4.42 -2.34
N ALA A 192 -19.35 -5.30 -2.03
CA ALA A 192 -20.25 -5.89 -3.01
C ALA A 192 -21.53 -6.39 -2.32
N SER A 193 -22.56 -6.63 -3.12
CA SER A 193 -23.80 -7.25 -2.66
C SER A 193 -23.66 -8.77 -2.64
N GLY A 194 -23.03 -9.30 -1.59
CA GLY A 194 -22.77 -10.74 -1.43
C GLY A 194 -21.28 -11.05 -1.44
N ASN A 195 -20.95 -12.35 -1.43
CA ASN A 195 -19.57 -12.81 -1.47
C ASN A 195 -19.14 -13.09 -2.92
N VAL A 196 -18.83 -12.03 -3.66
CA VAL A 196 -18.52 -12.08 -5.09
C VAL A 196 -17.20 -11.39 -5.41
N THR A 197 -16.63 -11.74 -6.56
CA THR A 197 -15.47 -11.05 -7.12
C THR A 197 -15.95 -9.88 -7.95
N VAL A 198 -15.53 -8.66 -7.58
CA VAL A 198 -15.90 -7.44 -8.31
C VAL A 198 -15.04 -7.22 -9.55
N ALA A 199 -13.72 -7.46 -9.44
CA ALA A 199 -12.80 -7.33 -10.55
C ALA A 199 -11.58 -8.25 -10.36
N THR A 200 -11.00 -8.70 -11.47
CA THR A 200 -9.68 -9.36 -11.51
C THR A 200 -8.69 -8.51 -12.31
N VAL A 201 -7.40 -8.84 -12.21
CA VAL A 201 -6.35 -8.16 -12.97
C VAL A 201 -5.55 -9.17 -13.77
N GLU A 202 -5.33 -8.89 -15.05
CA GLU A 202 -4.45 -9.62 -15.95
C GLU A 202 -3.42 -8.65 -16.53
N GLY A 203 -2.16 -8.75 -16.08
CA GLY A 203 -1.14 -7.75 -16.40
C GLY A 203 -1.52 -6.37 -15.86
N LEU A 204 -1.80 -5.43 -16.77
CA LEU A 204 -2.27 -4.07 -16.42
C LEU A 204 -3.76 -3.88 -16.70
N ASP A 205 -4.46 -4.89 -17.20
CA ASP A 205 -5.88 -4.79 -17.52
C ASP A 205 -6.73 -5.24 -16.33
N VAL A 206 -7.75 -4.44 -16.03
CA VAL A 206 -8.74 -4.68 -14.97
C VAL A 206 -10.00 -5.21 -15.62
N ILE A 207 -10.34 -6.45 -15.30
CA ILE A 207 -11.49 -7.15 -15.84
C ILE A 207 -12.65 -7.02 -14.86
N PRO A 208 -13.73 -6.30 -15.21
CA PRO A 208 -14.91 -6.18 -14.35
C PRO A 208 -15.70 -7.49 -14.33
N HIS A 209 -16.24 -7.83 -13.16
CA HIS A 209 -17.14 -8.96 -12.94
C HIS A 209 -18.43 -8.44 -12.29
N GLU A 210 -18.67 -8.74 -11.01
CA GLU A 210 -19.88 -8.35 -10.30
C GLU A 210 -19.87 -6.90 -9.83
N GLY A 211 -21.06 -6.36 -9.61
CA GLY A 211 -21.26 -4.99 -9.17
C GLY A 211 -20.72 -4.72 -7.77
N GLY A 212 -19.87 -3.70 -7.62
CA GLY A 212 -19.23 -3.36 -6.35
C GLY A 212 -18.02 -2.44 -6.49
N ILE A 213 -17.18 -2.43 -5.46
CA ILE A 213 -15.89 -1.74 -5.42
C ILE A 213 -14.79 -2.78 -5.21
N ALA A 214 -13.76 -2.75 -6.06
CA ALA A 214 -12.54 -3.53 -5.88
C ALA A 214 -11.36 -2.61 -5.52
N THR A 215 -10.53 -3.04 -4.58
CA THR A 215 -9.22 -2.44 -4.34
C THR A 215 -8.18 -3.16 -5.18
N LEU A 216 -7.43 -2.40 -5.96
CA LEU A 216 -6.31 -2.83 -6.78
C LEU A 216 -5.03 -2.42 -6.08
N GLU A 217 -4.07 -3.33 -5.95
CA GLU A 217 -2.82 -3.10 -5.24
C GLU A 217 -1.64 -3.55 -6.09
N ALA A 218 -0.65 -2.67 -6.25
CA ALA A 218 0.60 -2.94 -6.94
C ALA A 218 1.76 -2.89 -5.95
N THR A 219 2.64 -3.89 -6.02
CA THR A 219 3.90 -3.97 -5.27
C THR A 219 5.09 -3.97 -6.22
N VAL A 220 6.07 -3.12 -5.97
CA VAL A 220 7.38 -3.08 -6.67
C VAL A 220 8.49 -3.25 -5.64
N THR A 221 9.54 -4.01 -6.00
CA THR A 221 10.77 -4.10 -5.20
C THR A 221 11.89 -3.37 -5.94
N ASP A 222 12.41 -2.30 -5.34
CA ASP A 222 13.55 -1.53 -5.86
C ASP A 222 14.67 -1.55 -4.83
N GLN A 223 15.88 -1.95 -5.25
CA GLN A 223 17.08 -2.04 -4.39
C GLN A 223 16.86 -2.80 -3.06
N GLY A 224 16.00 -3.82 -3.07
CA GLY A 224 15.66 -4.62 -1.88
C GLY A 224 14.59 -4.01 -0.97
N GLN A 225 14.14 -2.78 -1.23
CA GLN A 225 13.03 -2.15 -0.56
C GLN A 225 11.71 -2.39 -1.31
N ARG A 226 10.65 -2.70 -0.57
CA ARG A 226 9.30 -2.93 -1.12
C ARG A 226 8.48 -1.63 -1.07
N PHE A 227 7.83 -1.32 -2.19
CA PHE A 227 6.91 -0.19 -2.34
C PHE A 227 5.54 -0.70 -2.75
N THR A 228 4.48 -0.15 -2.16
CA THR A 228 3.09 -0.53 -2.45
C THR A 228 2.27 0.70 -2.78
N ALA A 229 1.38 0.58 -3.77
CA ALA A 229 0.38 1.59 -4.11
C ALA A 229 -0.98 0.93 -4.34
N THR A 230 -2.06 1.65 -4.00
CA THR A 230 -3.43 1.15 -4.17
C THR A 230 -4.29 2.16 -4.93
N THR A 231 -5.30 1.65 -5.64
CA THR A 231 -6.40 2.42 -6.22
C THR A 231 -7.69 1.61 -6.13
N GLU A 232 -8.82 2.26 -6.37
CA GLU A 232 -10.12 1.59 -6.39
C GLU A 232 -10.76 1.71 -7.77
N VAL A 233 -11.52 0.69 -8.15
CA VAL A 233 -12.39 0.68 -9.32
C VAL A 233 -13.80 0.32 -8.89
N VAL A 234 -14.78 1.01 -9.48
CA VAL A 234 -16.19 0.71 -9.29
C VAL A 234 -16.69 -0.09 -10.49
N VAL A 235 -17.37 -1.20 -10.24
CA VAL A 235 -18.09 -1.95 -11.27
C VAL A 235 -19.58 -1.75 -11.01
N ALA A 236 -20.27 -1.18 -11.99
CA ALA A 236 -21.68 -0.83 -11.92
C ALA A 236 -22.49 -1.62 -12.95
N PRO A 237 -23.81 -1.77 -12.75
CA PRO A 237 -24.56 -1.49 -11.52
C PRO A 237 -24.24 -2.49 -10.41
N PHE A 238 -24.58 -2.13 -9.17
CA PHE A 238 -24.51 -3.05 -8.04
C PHE A 238 -25.66 -4.06 -8.17
N TYR A 239 -25.34 -5.33 -8.38
CA TYR A 239 -26.36 -6.38 -8.54
C TYR A 239 -26.85 -6.93 -7.20
N ARG A 240 -28.07 -7.44 -7.21
CA ARG A 240 -28.55 -8.47 -6.29
C ARG A 240 -29.01 -9.61 -7.17
N ASP A 241 -28.79 -10.85 -6.74
CA ASP A 241 -29.25 -12.03 -7.48
C ASP A 241 -30.77 -12.20 -7.37
N TYR A 242 -31.54 -11.29 -7.96
CA TYR A 242 -33.00 -11.29 -7.92
C TYR A 242 -33.59 -12.59 -8.48
N HIS A 243 -32.92 -13.23 -9.43
CA HIS A 243 -33.32 -14.52 -9.98
C HIS A 243 -33.18 -15.70 -8.98
N GLN A 244 -32.39 -15.53 -7.92
CA GLN A 244 -32.19 -16.51 -6.82
C GLN A 244 -32.74 -16.01 -5.48
N THR A 245 -33.36 -14.83 -5.45
CA THR A 245 -33.76 -14.14 -4.24
C THR A 245 -35.25 -13.88 -4.24
N LEU A 246 -35.95 -14.32 -3.19
CA LEU A 246 -37.36 -13.99 -3.01
C LEU A 246 -37.51 -12.52 -2.61
N VAL A 247 -38.23 -11.75 -3.42
CA VAL A 247 -38.56 -10.35 -3.10
C VAL A 247 -39.94 -10.29 -2.47
N LEU A 248 -40.00 -9.80 -1.24
CA LEU A 248 -41.21 -9.73 -0.44
C LEU A 248 -41.43 -8.30 0.05
N LYS A 249 -42.69 -7.96 0.28
CA LYS A 249 -43.09 -6.74 1.00
C LYS A 249 -43.69 -7.15 2.34
N LEU A 250 -43.25 -6.51 3.42
CA LEU A 250 -43.82 -6.68 4.75
C LEU A 250 -44.46 -5.37 5.19
N PHE A 251 -45.77 -5.40 5.37
CA PHE A 251 -46.55 -4.24 5.75
C PHE A 251 -46.49 -4.01 7.25
N LEU A 252 -45.90 -2.88 7.67
CA LEU A 252 -45.67 -2.56 9.08
C LEU A 252 -46.77 -1.69 9.67
N GLY A 253 -47.36 -0.82 8.86
CA GLY A 253 -48.42 0.07 9.31
C GLY A 253 -48.69 1.21 8.33
N MET A 254 -49.80 1.87 8.57
CA MET A 254 -50.24 3.08 7.90
C MET A 254 -50.89 3.94 8.96
N GLU A 255 -50.56 5.23 9.04
CA GLU A 255 -51.20 6.21 9.91
C GLU A 255 -51.89 7.28 9.05
N GLY A 256 -53.12 7.63 9.40
CA GLY A 256 -53.91 8.58 8.63
C GLY A 256 -55.34 8.08 8.43
N LYS A 257 -56.08 8.73 7.52
CA LYS A 257 -57.38 8.22 7.07
C LYS A 257 -57.17 7.48 5.74
N PRO A 258 -57.82 6.33 5.53
CA PRO A 258 -57.68 5.62 4.28
C PRO A 258 -58.34 6.47 3.19
N VAL A 259 -57.83 6.39 1.96
CA VAL A 259 -58.52 7.01 0.82
C VAL A 259 -59.98 6.49 0.76
N PRO A 260 -60.97 7.28 0.32
CA PRO A 260 -62.39 6.91 0.44
C PRO A 260 -62.75 5.52 -0.10
N ARG A 261 -62.07 5.06 -1.16
CA ARG A 261 -62.25 3.71 -1.73
C ARG A 261 -61.88 2.56 -0.78
N LEU A 262 -61.01 2.81 0.20
CA LEU A 262 -60.54 1.82 1.19
C LEU A 262 -61.29 1.92 2.53
N ALA A 263 -62.23 2.85 2.68
CA ALA A 263 -62.91 3.09 3.96
C ALA A 263 -63.76 1.90 4.47
N ARG A 264 -64.13 0.98 3.57
CA ARG A 264 -64.92 -0.22 3.91
C ARG A 264 -64.08 -1.47 4.11
N GLU A 265 -62.78 -1.41 3.85
CA GLU A 265 -61.90 -2.57 3.97
C GLU A 265 -61.62 -2.91 5.45
N PRO A 266 -61.84 -4.15 5.91
CA PRO A 266 -61.72 -4.50 7.34
C PRO A 266 -60.39 -4.12 7.99
N LEU A 267 -59.30 -4.16 7.23
CA LEU A 267 -57.96 -3.78 7.68
C LEU A 267 -57.87 -2.29 8.07
N PHE A 268 -58.66 -1.43 7.43
CA PHE A 268 -58.64 0.02 7.60
C PHE A 268 -59.82 0.54 8.45
N GLN A 269 -60.62 -0.35 9.04
CA GLN A 269 -61.72 -0.01 9.95
C GLN A 269 -61.27 0.20 11.40
N ARG A 270 -60.05 -0.23 11.75
CA ARG A 270 -59.43 -0.03 13.07
C ARG A 270 -58.59 1.26 13.09
N PRO A 271 -58.20 1.78 14.28
CA PRO A 271 -57.24 2.88 14.34
C PRO A 271 -55.99 2.52 13.53
N HIS A 272 -55.52 3.49 12.76
CA HIS A 272 -54.46 3.34 11.76
C HIS A 272 -53.12 3.27 12.51
N ASP A 273 -52.86 2.07 13.02
CA ASP A 273 -51.83 1.73 13.98
C ASP A 273 -50.70 0.92 13.34
N VAL A 274 -49.69 0.66 14.16
CA VAL A 274 -48.66 -0.35 13.88
C VAL A 274 -49.32 -1.73 13.80
N LEU A 275 -49.13 -2.38 12.65
CA LEU A 275 -49.57 -3.76 12.39
C LEU A 275 -48.46 -4.76 12.69
N CYS A 276 -47.20 -4.35 12.54
CA CYS A 276 -46.03 -5.19 12.79
C CYS A 276 -44.86 -4.30 13.24
N THR A 277 -44.50 -4.38 14.50
CA THR A 277 -43.29 -3.74 15.07
C THR A 277 -42.03 -4.37 14.49
N PHE A 278 -40.85 -3.75 14.69
CA PHE A 278 -39.59 -4.35 14.21
C PHE A 278 -39.25 -5.69 14.89
N ALA A 279 -39.67 -5.91 16.14
CA ALA A 279 -39.49 -7.21 16.80
C ALA A 279 -40.37 -8.29 16.16
N GLU A 280 -41.64 -7.98 15.89
CA GLU A 280 -42.56 -8.90 15.22
C GLU A 280 -42.13 -9.16 13.78
N ALA A 281 -41.58 -8.15 13.09
CA ALA A 281 -41.04 -8.31 11.75
C ALA A 281 -39.89 -9.32 11.72
N LEU A 282 -39.00 -9.33 12.72
CA LEU A 282 -37.96 -10.36 12.83
C LEU A 282 -38.57 -11.76 13.01
N GLU A 283 -39.62 -11.88 13.81
CA GLU A 283 -40.34 -13.14 14.00
C GLU A 283 -41.00 -13.64 12.70
N VAL A 284 -41.57 -12.73 11.90
CA VAL A 284 -42.08 -13.05 10.56
C VAL A 284 -40.93 -13.54 9.67
N ILE A 285 -39.81 -12.82 9.63
CA ILE A 285 -38.63 -13.18 8.84
C ILE A 285 -38.11 -14.57 9.25
N ARG A 286 -38.00 -14.85 10.54
CA ARG A 286 -37.56 -16.15 11.08
C ARG A 286 -38.48 -17.29 10.62
N LYS A 287 -39.80 -17.09 10.72
CA LYS A 287 -40.80 -18.08 10.26
C LYS A 287 -40.72 -18.28 8.75
N THR A 288 -40.62 -17.20 7.98
CA THR A 288 -40.48 -17.26 6.52
C THR A 288 -39.18 -17.94 6.11
N ASP A 289 -38.07 -17.72 6.82
CA ASP A 289 -36.80 -18.38 6.54
C ASP A 289 -36.88 -19.90 6.74
N HIS A 290 -37.52 -20.37 7.82
CA HIS A 290 -37.80 -21.80 8.00
C HIS A 290 -38.68 -22.38 6.89
N LEU A 291 -39.74 -21.67 6.48
CA LEU A 291 -40.64 -22.11 5.41
C LEU A 291 -39.93 -22.17 4.05
N THR A 292 -39.05 -21.20 3.79
CA THR A 292 -38.29 -21.08 2.55
C THR A 292 -36.98 -21.87 2.56
N ARG A 293 -36.69 -22.60 3.66
CA ARG A 293 -35.51 -23.46 3.82
C ARG A 293 -34.19 -22.74 3.49
N GLY A 294 -34.07 -21.47 3.88
CA GLY A 294 -32.86 -20.68 3.69
C GLY A 294 -32.67 -20.02 2.32
N ILE A 295 -33.66 -20.06 1.41
CA ILE A 295 -33.60 -19.30 0.14
C ILE A 295 -33.34 -17.81 0.44
N PRO A 296 -32.38 -17.13 -0.19
CA PRO A 296 -32.14 -15.70 0.03
C PRO A 296 -33.40 -14.85 -0.18
N LYS A 297 -33.60 -13.86 0.67
CA LYS A 297 -34.77 -12.95 0.61
C LYS A 297 -34.35 -11.50 0.64
N ILE A 298 -35.11 -10.65 -0.05
CA ILE A 298 -35.15 -9.20 0.19
C ILE A 298 -36.54 -8.86 0.68
N VAL A 299 -36.65 -8.33 1.90
CA VAL A 299 -37.91 -7.88 2.49
C VAL A 299 -37.93 -6.35 2.51
N TYR A 300 -38.82 -5.75 1.72
CA TYR A 300 -39.10 -4.32 1.76
C TYR A 300 -40.12 -4.01 2.85
N LEU A 301 -39.71 -3.22 3.83
CA LEU A 301 -40.58 -2.77 4.92
C LEU A 301 -41.50 -1.65 4.40
N VAL A 302 -42.79 -1.94 4.29
CA VAL A 302 -43.81 -0.99 3.82
C VAL A 302 -44.37 -0.25 5.03
N GLY A 303 -44.22 1.07 5.05
CA GLY A 303 -44.66 1.92 6.15
C GLY A 303 -43.71 1.97 7.35
N TRP A 304 -42.41 1.86 7.09
CA TRP A 304 -41.36 1.96 8.12
C TRP A 304 -41.16 3.38 8.66
N GLN A 305 -41.48 4.38 7.85
CA GLN A 305 -41.29 5.80 8.16
C GLN A 305 -42.46 6.37 8.96
N LYS A 306 -42.27 7.55 9.55
CA LYS A 306 -43.33 8.26 10.28
C LYS A 306 -44.60 8.39 9.46
N GLY A 307 -45.73 8.10 10.10
CA GLY A 307 -47.03 8.07 9.45
C GLY A 307 -47.30 6.84 8.59
N GLY A 308 -46.33 5.92 8.42
CA GLY A 308 -46.53 4.63 7.76
C GLY A 308 -46.63 4.71 6.23
N HIS A 309 -47.23 3.69 5.62
CA HIS A 309 -47.36 3.60 4.16
C HIS A 309 -48.16 4.78 3.61
N ASP A 310 -47.78 5.27 2.42
CA ASP A 310 -48.48 6.36 1.73
C ASP A 310 -48.60 7.64 2.58
N HIS A 311 -47.59 7.86 3.43
CA HIS A 311 -47.47 9.05 4.26
C HIS A 311 -46.10 9.72 4.08
N GLY A 312 -46.13 11.04 3.94
CA GLY A 312 -44.94 11.88 4.00
C GLY A 312 -43.96 11.73 2.83
N TYR A 313 -44.25 10.90 1.81
CA TYR A 313 -43.37 10.80 0.64
C TYR A 313 -43.13 12.18 0.01
N PRO A 314 -41.90 12.48 -0.43
CA PRO A 314 -40.68 11.65 -0.42
C PRO A 314 -39.79 11.87 0.82
N SER A 315 -40.32 12.33 1.95
CA SER A 315 -39.57 12.47 3.21
C SER A 315 -39.28 11.09 3.83
N TRP A 316 -38.00 10.83 4.14
CA TRP A 316 -37.52 9.56 4.71
C TRP A 316 -36.60 9.77 5.92
N ASP A 317 -36.63 10.95 6.51
CA ASP A 317 -35.77 11.40 7.59
C ASP A 317 -36.12 10.75 8.95
N GLU A 318 -37.40 10.38 9.15
CA GLU A 318 -37.89 9.88 10.44
C GLU A 318 -38.43 8.44 10.37
N VAL A 319 -37.83 7.54 11.15
CA VAL A 319 -38.34 6.17 11.37
C VAL A 319 -39.51 6.23 12.36
N ASN A 320 -40.61 5.53 12.10
CA ASN A 320 -41.81 5.60 12.94
C ASN A 320 -41.51 5.20 14.41
N PRO A 321 -41.67 6.10 15.40
CA PRO A 321 -41.46 5.81 16.82
C PRO A 321 -42.27 4.64 17.36
N LYS A 322 -43.46 4.38 16.80
CA LYS A 322 -44.35 3.30 17.26
C LYS A 322 -43.87 1.90 16.85
N LEU A 323 -42.98 1.78 15.86
CA LEU A 323 -42.39 0.49 15.44
C LEU A 323 -41.22 0.05 16.33
N LYS A 324 -40.80 0.91 17.27
CA LYS A 324 -39.63 0.73 18.12
C LYS A 324 -39.79 -0.47 19.05
N ARG A 325 -38.67 -1.13 19.33
CA ARG A 325 -38.54 -2.11 20.41
C ARG A 325 -38.37 -1.41 21.75
N ALA A 326 -38.94 -1.97 22.81
CA ALA A 326 -38.83 -1.40 24.15
C ALA A 326 -37.36 -1.26 24.62
N GLN A 327 -36.48 -2.14 24.15
CA GLN A 327 -35.07 -2.21 24.53
C GLN A 327 -34.18 -1.13 23.90
N ASP A 328 -34.63 -0.51 22.81
CA ASP A 328 -33.79 0.41 22.03
C ASP A 328 -34.12 1.88 22.37
N ALA A 329 -33.11 2.76 22.31
CA ALA A 329 -33.29 4.18 22.58
C ALA A 329 -34.22 4.84 21.54
N THR A 330 -33.98 4.60 20.25
CA THR A 330 -34.74 5.17 19.13
C THR A 330 -35.30 4.11 18.18
N ALA A 331 -36.35 4.45 17.42
CA ALA A 331 -36.88 3.56 16.38
C ALA A 331 -35.86 3.27 15.28
N ARG A 332 -34.95 4.22 15.01
CA ARG A 332 -33.82 4.02 14.09
C ARG A 332 -32.87 2.95 14.58
N ASP A 333 -32.63 2.86 15.89
CA ASP A 333 -31.81 1.81 16.47
C ASP A 333 -32.48 0.44 16.33
N SER A 334 -33.80 0.35 16.55
CA SER A 334 -34.58 -0.87 16.29
C SER A 334 -34.58 -1.29 14.82
N LEU A 335 -34.69 -0.35 13.89
CA LEU A 335 -34.58 -0.65 12.46
C LEU A 335 -33.19 -1.19 12.10
N ARG A 336 -32.12 -0.54 12.58
CA ARG A 336 -30.73 -1.00 12.37
C ARG A 336 -30.49 -2.38 12.98
N TRP A 337 -31.06 -2.63 14.16
CA TRP A 337 -31.04 -3.95 14.78
C TRP A 337 -31.73 -4.98 13.88
N LEU A 338 -32.95 -4.73 13.40
CA LEU A 338 -33.68 -5.65 12.52
C LEU A 338 -32.87 -5.97 11.26
N ILE A 339 -32.29 -4.95 10.61
CA ILE A 339 -31.46 -5.12 9.40
C ILE A 339 -30.26 -6.03 9.67
N ARG A 340 -29.64 -5.94 10.86
CA ARG A 340 -28.52 -6.80 11.23
C ARG A 340 -28.97 -8.22 11.56
N GLU A 341 -29.98 -8.37 12.42
CA GLU A 341 -30.44 -9.69 12.87
C GLU A 341 -31.05 -10.51 11.74
N ALA A 342 -31.79 -9.88 10.82
CA ALA A 342 -32.41 -10.57 9.68
C ALA A 342 -31.38 -11.32 8.79
N ARG A 343 -30.11 -10.91 8.79
CA ARG A 343 -29.04 -11.58 8.04
C ARG A 343 -28.78 -13.00 8.52
N GLN A 344 -29.05 -13.30 9.80
CA GLN A 344 -28.95 -14.66 10.35
C GLN A 344 -29.99 -15.61 9.73
N TYR A 345 -31.01 -15.05 9.07
CA TYR A 345 -32.14 -15.75 8.46
C TYR A 345 -32.18 -15.54 6.94
N HIS A 346 -31.00 -15.49 6.30
CA HIS A 346 -30.82 -15.34 4.85
C HIS A 346 -31.64 -14.18 4.25
N THR A 347 -31.87 -13.12 5.02
CA THR A 347 -32.78 -12.03 4.65
C THR A 347 -32.07 -10.69 4.67
N THR A 348 -32.08 -10.01 3.52
CA THR A 348 -31.76 -8.59 3.40
C THR A 348 -33.02 -7.78 3.67
N VAL A 349 -32.98 -6.90 4.67
CA VAL A 349 -34.06 -5.95 4.92
C VAL A 349 -33.78 -4.65 4.16
N SER A 350 -34.76 -4.19 3.40
CA SER A 350 -34.73 -2.95 2.64
C SER A 350 -35.98 -2.13 2.92
N LEU A 351 -36.04 -0.90 2.41
CA LEU A 351 -37.07 0.08 2.74
C LEU A 351 -37.95 0.35 1.53
N HIS A 352 -39.26 0.33 1.72
CA HIS A 352 -40.21 0.78 0.70
C HIS A 352 -40.19 2.32 0.63
N LEU A 353 -39.84 2.86 -0.54
CA LEU A 353 -39.74 4.30 -0.79
C LEU A 353 -40.57 4.66 -2.03
N ASN A 354 -40.92 5.94 -2.14
CA ASN A 354 -41.47 6.54 -3.35
C ASN A 354 -40.78 7.89 -3.57
N MET A 355 -40.14 8.06 -4.73
CA MET A 355 -39.28 9.21 -5.06
C MET A 355 -39.89 10.15 -6.10
N VAL A 356 -40.96 9.70 -6.77
CA VAL A 356 -41.57 10.41 -7.91
C VAL A 356 -43.02 10.77 -7.62
N ASP A 357 -43.48 10.55 -6.39
CA ASP A 357 -44.81 10.92 -5.93
C ASP A 357 -44.67 11.58 -4.56
N ALA A 358 -45.55 12.53 -4.28
CA ALA A 358 -45.53 13.30 -3.06
C ALA A 358 -46.94 13.64 -2.63
N TYR A 359 -47.11 13.81 -1.33
CA TYR A 359 -48.35 14.34 -0.77
C TYR A 359 -48.14 15.79 -0.33
N GLN A 360 -49.18 16.63 -0.43
CA GLN A 360 -49.10 18.06 -0.04
C GLN A 360 -48.67 18.26 1.42
N GLN A 361 -48.99 17.34 2.31
CA GLN A 361 -48.54 17.38 3.71
C GLN A 361 -47.05 17.02 3.90
N SER A 362 -46.36 16.57 2.85
CA SER A 362 -44.93 16.26 2.92
C SER A 362 -44.12 17.53 3.18
N PRO A 363 -43.14 17.51 4.10
CA PRO A 363 -42.25 18.66 4.30
C PRO A 363 -41.42 18.99 3.06
N LEU A 364 -41.30 18.06 2.09
CA LEU A 364 -40.55 18.24 0.85
C LEU A 364 -41.44 18.59 -0.35
N TRP A 365 -42.74 18.81 -0.16
CA TRP A 365 -43.70 19.08 -1.24
C TRP A 365 -43.25 20.25 -2.14
N GLU A 366 -43.06 21.44 -1.55
CA GLU A 366 -42.70 22.65 -2.30
C GLU A 366 -41.37 22.49 -3.05
N GLU A 367 -40.38 21.80 -2.45
CA GLU A 367 -39.08 21.57 -3.08
C GLU A 367 -39.19 20.65 -4.31
N TYR A 368 -39.95 19.56 -4.21
CA TYR A 368 -40.10 18.60 -5.30
C TYR A 368 -40.96 19.15 -6.45
N VAL A 369 -41.98 19.96 -6.13
CA VAL A 369 -42.77 20.71 -7.12
C VAL A 369 -41.87 21.71 -7.86
N ALA A 370 -41.08 22.50 -7.13
CA ALA A 370 -40.20 23.51 -7.73
C ALA A 370 -39.12 22.91 -8.64
N LYS A 371 -38.66 21.68 -8.35
CA LYS A 371 -37.63 20.96 -9.12
C LYS A 371 -38.18 20.04 -10.22
N ASP A 372 -39.50 20.01 -10.41
CA ASP A 372 -40.17 19.15 -11.38
C ASP A 372 -39.82 17.65 -11.23
N CYS A 373 -39.77 17.17 -9.99
CA CYS A 373 -39.42 15.78 -9.67
C CYS A 373 -40.63 14.83 -9.59
N LEU A 374 -41.85 15.35 -9.66
CA LEU A 374 -43.08 14.57 -9.52
C LEU A 374 -43.50 13.97 -10.86
N ALA A 375 -43.87 12.70 -10.85
CA ALA A 375 -44.48 12.03 -12.00
C ALA A 375 -45.78 12.75 -12.36
N ARG A 376 -45.97 12.98 -13.66
CA ARG A 376 -47.19 13.59 -14.22
C ARG A 376 -47.84 12.54 -15.11
N ASP A 377 -49.14 12.35 -14.96
CA ASP A 377 -49.93 11.65 -15.98
C ASP A 377 -49.99 12.56 -17.21
N THR A 378 -49.28 12.18 -18.27
CA THR A 378 -49.39 12.82 -19.59
C THR A 378 -50.54 12.26 -20.38
#